data_AF-A0A2V6CIS0-F1
#
_entry.id   AF-A0A2V6CIS0-F1
#
_cell.length_a   1.000
_cell.length_b   1.000
_cell.length_c   1.000
_cell.angle_alpha   90.00
_cell.angle_beta   90.00
_cell.angle_gamma   90.00
#
_symmetry.space_group_name_H-M   'P 1'
#
loop_
_entity.id
_entity.type
_entity.pdbx_description
1 polymer ?
#
loop_
_entity_poly.entity_id
_entity_poly.type
_entity_poly.pdbx_seq_one_letter_code
_entity_poly.pdbx_strand_id
1 'polypeptide(L)'
;MIAEAASAKRIWTEAELQSLPEDGYLHEVVNGELVMSPKNDFFHGRICTRLSTALNNFVTQQKLGVVLDSSTGFWMHNRNCRAPDISFVSKERLVREGFRPSTRRFFPGAPDLAVEILSP
;
A
#
# COMPACT_ATOMS: atom_id res chain seq x y z
N MET A 1 34.85 -19.88 -17.65
CA MET A 1 33.54 -20.00 -16.97
C MET A 1 33.65 -19.29 -15.65
N ILE A 2 33.01 -18.12 -15.51
CA ILE A 2 32.93 -17.42 -14.24
C ILE A 2 31.59 -17.82 -13.65
N ALA A 3 31.61 -18.55 -12.53
CA ALA A 3 30.39 -18.85 -11.80
C ALA A 3 29.89 -17.54 -11.20
N GLU A 4 28.74 -17.09 -11.67
CA GLU A 4 28.01 -15.97 -11.09
C GLU A 4 27.54 -16.44 -9.70
N ALA A 5 28.15 -15.91 -8.65
CA ALA A 5 27.69 -16.18 -7.30
C ALA A 5 26.28 -15.61 -7.19
N ALA A 6 25.28 -16.48 -7.01
CA ALA A 6 23.92 -16.07 -6.73
C ALA A 6 23.94 -15.17 -5.48
N SER A 7 23.78 -13.86 -5.68
CA SER A 7 23.63 -12.92 -4.58
C SER A 7 22.42 -13.35 -3.77
N ALA A 8 22.62 -13.64 -2.48
CA ALA A 8 21.53 -14.01 -1.60
C ALA A 8 20.49 -12.88 -1.63
N LYS A 9 19.30 -13.18 -2.16
CA LYS A 9 18.23 -12.19 -2.34
C LYS A 9 17.90 -11.60 -0.96
N ARG A 10 18.08 -10.27 -0.83
CA ARG A 10 17.81 -9.55 0.43
C ARG A 10 16.41 -9.89 0.93
N ILE A 11 16.29 -10.28 2.19
CA ILE A 11 15.00 -10.52 2.84
C ILE A 11 14.58 -9.23 3.53
N TRP A 12 13.59 -8.54 2.98
CA TRP A 12 13.04 -7.35 3.60
C TRP A 12 12.15 -7.68 4.80
N THR A 13 12.22 -6.82 5.80
CA THR A 13 11.30 -6.78 6.94
C THR A 13 10.45 -5.52 6.93
N GLU A 14 9.31 -5.58 7.60
CA GLU A 14 8.40 -4.44 7.77
C GLU A 14 9.12 -3.24 8.38
N ALA A 15 9.90 -3.48 9.44
CA ALA A 15 10.65 -2.44 10.15
C ALA A 15 11.72 -1.76 9.27
N GLU A 16 12.43 -2.53 8.44
CA GLU A 16 13.40 -1.96 7.50
C GLU A 16 12.71 -1.11 6.45
N LEU A 17 11.61 -1.58 5.87
CA LEU A 17 10.85 -0.83 4.87
C LEU A 17 10.30 0.48 5.48
N GLN A 18 9.76 0.42 6.70
CA GLN A 18 9.25 1.58 7.42
C GLN A 18 10.35 2.57 7.83
N SER A 19 11.61 2.12 7.92
CA SER A 19 12.77 2.96 8.25
C SER A 19 13.41 3.66 7.05
N LEU A 20 12.93 3.38 5.83
CA LEU A 20 13.42 4.05 4.63
C LEU A 20 13.11 5.56 4.68
N PRO A 21 13.97 6.39 4.07
CA PRO A 21 13.79 7.84 4.09
C PRO A 21 12.52 8.26 3.34
N GLU A 22 11.93 9.39 3.75
CA GLU A 22 10.87 10.08 3.01
C GLU A 22 11.49 10.89 1.85
N ASP A 23 12.04 10.19 0.86
CA ASP A 23 12.73 10.77 -0.30
C ASP A 23 11.80 11.11 -1.48
N GLY A 24 10.49 10.93 -1.28
CA GLY A 24 9.46 11.23 -2.27
C GLY A 24 9.08 10.06 -3.18
N TYR A 25 9.64 8.86 -2.95
CA TYR A 25 9.21 7.63 -3.60
C TYR A 25 8.22 6.84 -2.73
N LEU A 26 7.37 6.05 -3.40
CA LEU A 26 6.62 4.99 -2.75
C LEU A 26 7.47 3.72 -2.74
N HIS A 27 7.72 3.21 -1.54
CA HIS A 27 8.54 2.02 -1.31
C HIS A 27 7.66 0.78 -1.15
N GLU A 28 7.73 -0.13 -2.12
CA GLU A 28 7.02 -1.41 -2.11
C GLU A 28 8.01 -2.59 -2.05
N VAL A 29 7.55 -3.73 -1.56
CA VAL A 29 8.28 -5.00 -1.68
C VAL A 29 7.45 -5.94 -2.56
N VAL A 30 7.99 -6.28 -3.72
CA VAL A 30 7.35 -7.14 -4.72
C VAL A 30 8.23 -8.34 -5.01
N ASN A 31 7.77 -9.54 -4.65
CA ASN A 31 8.49 -10.80 -4.78
C ASN A 31 9.91 -10.75 -4.19
N GLY A 32 10.04 -10.07 -3.04
CA GLY A 32 11.29 -9.91 -2.30
C GLY A 32 12.20 -8.79 -2.83
N GLU A 33 11.76 -7.99 -3.78
CA GLU A 33 12.54 -6.88 -4.35
C GLU A 33 11.94 -5.54 -3.92
N LEU A 34 12.81 -4.58 -3.59
CA LEU A 34 12.38 -3.21 -3.34
C LEU A 34 12.04 -2.56 -4.68
N VAL A 35 10.80 -2.12 -4.81
CA VAL A 35 10.31 -1.35 -5.95
C VAL A 35 10.07 0.08 -5.46
N MET A 36 10.60 1.04 -6.21
CA MET A 36 10.44 2.47 -5.91
C MET A 36 9.65 3.10 -7.04
N SER A 37 8.44 3.57 -6.74
CA SER A 37 7.58 4.22 -7.72
C SER A 37 7.67 5.74 -7.55
N PRO A 38 7.88 6.50 -8.64
CA PRO A 38 7.92 7.96 -8.58
C PRO A 38 6.51 8.53 -8.32
N LYS A 39 6.43 9.85 -8.15
CA LYS A 39 5.14 10.56 -8.09
C LYS A 39 4.40 10.43 -9.42
N ASN A 40 3.09 10.22 -9.33
CA ASN A 40 2.20 10.19 -10.48
C ASN A 40 1.92 11.59 -11.05
N ASP A 41 1.42 11.63 -12.29
CA ASP A 41 1.08 12.88 -12.96
C ASP A 41 -0.28 13.47 -12.51
N PHE A 42 -0.60 14.65 -13.04
CA PHE A 42 -1.85 15.34 -12.73
C PHE A 42 -3.11 14.56 -13.14
N PHE A 43 -3.05 13.83 -14.26
CA PHE A 43 -4.20 13.11 -14.78
C PHE A 43 -4.53 11.89 -13.93
N HIS A 44 -3.51 11.13 -13.53
CA HIS A 44 -3.59 10.04 -12.56
C HIS A 44 -4.20 10.54 -11.24
N GLY A 45 -3.67 11.64 -10.67
CA GLY A 45 -4.20 12.23 -9.45
C GLY A 45 -5.66 12.68 -9.56
N ARG A 46 -6.09 13.17 -10.74
CA ARG A 46 -7.49 13.53 -11.01
C ARG A 46 -8.40 12.31 -11.03
N ILE A 47 -7.95 11.17 -11.56
CA ILE A 47 -8.71 9.92 -11.55
C ILE A 47 -8.80 9.38 -10.12
N CYS A 48 -7.68 9.32 -9.40
CA CYS A 48 -7.62 8.93 -7.99
C CYS A 48 -8.66 9.69 -7.17
N THR A 49 -8.63 11.03 -7.26
CA THR A 49 -9.52 11.89 -6.46
C THR A 49 -10.99 11.60 -6.73
N ARG A 50 -11.38 11.42 -8.00
CA ARG A 50 -12.77 11.15 -8.38
C ARG A 50 -13.25 9.79 -7.87
N LEU A 51 -12.44 8.74 -8.05
CA LEU A 51 -12.78 7.39 -7.61
C LEU A 51 -12.80 7.28 -6.09
N SER A 52 -11.78 7.81 -5.40
CA SER A 52 -11.71 7.82 -3.93
C SER A 52 -12.88 8.57 -3.32
N THR A 53 -13.28 9.71 -3.90
CA THR A 53 -14.44 10.48 -3.40
C THR A 53 -15.73 9.68 -3.51
N ALA A 54 -15.99 9.07 -4.68
CA ALA A 54 -17.20 8.28 -4.89
C ALA A 54 -17.25 7.07 -3.94
N LEU A 55 -16.14 6.35 -3.82
CA LEU A 55 -16.03 5.19 -2.93
C LEU A 55 -16.16 5.57 -1.46
N ASN A 56 -15.46 6.63 -1.03
CA ASN A 56 -15.47 7.08 0.35
C ASN A 56 -16.86 7.59 0.79
N ASN A 57 -17.60 8.26 -0.10
CA ASN A 57 -18.97 8.66 0.17
C ASN A 57 -19.86 7.44 0.47
N PHE A 58 -19.78 6.41 -0.37
CA PHE A 58 -20.53 5.17 -0.15
C PHE A 58 -20.11 4.46 1.15
N VAL A 59 -18.80 4.25 1.35
CA VAL A 59 -18.25 3.56 2.52
C VAL A 59 -18.62 4.28 3.82
N THR A 60 -18.52 5.60 3.84
CA THR A 60 -18.83 6.42 5.02
C THR A 60 -20.33 6.41 5.32
N GLN A 61 -21.18 6.62 4.30
CA GLN A 61 -22.63 6.63 4.45
C GLN A 61 -23.15 5.30 5.01
N GLN A 62 -22.59 4.19 4.54
CA GLN A 62 -22.96 2.84 4.95
C GLN A 62 -22.18 2.33 6.17
N LYS A 63 -21.25 3.13 6.72
CA LYS A 63 -20.38 2.79 7.87
C LYS A 63 -19.59 1.49 7.69
N LEU A 64 -19.12 1.23 6.47
CA LEU A 64 -18.53 -0.06 6.08
C LEU A 64 -17.06 -0.21 6.47
N GLY A 65 -16.34 0.87 6.73
CA GLY A 65 -14.90 0.83 6.97
C GLY A 65 -14.21 2.14 6.60
N VAL A 66 -13.02 2.05 6.02
CA VAL A 66 -12.22 3.20 5.58
C VAL A 66 -11.72 3.04 4.15
N VAL A 67 -11.62 4.15 3.44
CA VAL A 67 -10.89 4.26 2.17
C VAL A 67 -9.55 4.93 2.45
N LEU A 68 -8.47 4.39 1.88
CA LEU A 68 -7.09 4.81 2.08
C LEU A 68 -6.46 5.10 0.72
N ASP A 69 -5.51 6.04 0.69
CA ASP A 69 -4.80 6.44 -0.53
C ASP A 69 -3.51 5.63 -0.76
N SER A 70 -2.76 6.00 -1.80
CA SER A 70 -1.49 5.40 -2.21
C SER A 70 -0.35 5.51 -1.20
N SER A 71 -0.53 6.23 -0.09
CA SER A 71 0.49 6.33 0.96
C SER A 71 0.42 5.20 1.98
N THR A 72 -0.63 4.38 1.95
CA THR A 72 -0.82 3.31 2.93
C THR A 72 -0.16 2.01 2.47
N GLY A 73 0.84 1.55 3.23
CA GLY A 73 1.45 0.24 3.04
C GLY A 73 0.62 -0.91 3.61
N PHE A 74 0.53 -2.01 2.86
CA PHE A 74 -0.12 -3.28 3.22
C PHE A 74 0.93 -4.39 3.30
N TRP A 75 1.37 -4.73 4.51
CA TRP A 75 2.40 -5.74 4.76
C TRP A 75 1.78 -7.14 4.88
N MET A 76 2.00 -7.99 3.88
CA MET A 76 1.38 -9.31 3.77
C MET A 76 2.24 -10.42 4.37
N HIS A 77 1.62 -11.55 4.71
CA HIS A 77 2.31 -12.71 5.31
C HIS A 77 3.44 -13.29 4.44
N ASN A 78 3.38 -13.06 3.12
CA ASN A 78 4.40 -13.47 2.15
C ASN A 78 5.55 -12.45 2.02
N ARG A 79 5.64 -11.47 2.93
CA ARG A 79 6.65 -10.38 2.97
C ARG A 79 6.58 -9.42 1.78
N ASN A 80 5.51 -9.45 1.00
CA ASN A 80 5.23 -8.37 0.08
C ASN A 80 4.63 -7.20 0.85
N CYS A 81 4.99 -6.00 0.40
CA CYS A 81 4.37 -4.76 0.82
C CYS A 81 3.89 -4.03 -0.41
N ARG A 82 2.59 -3.75 -0.48
CA ARG A 82 1.99 -3.01 -1.59
C ARG A 82 1.30 -1.76 -1.09
N ALA A 83 1.24 -0.72 -1.92
CA ALA A 83 0.57 0.54 -1.63
C ALA A 83 -0.32 0.93 -2.83
N PRO A 84 -1.51 0.32 -2.97
CA PRO A 84 -2.39 0.57 -4.11
C PRO A 84 -2.87 2.02 -4.15
N ASP A 85 -3.17 2.54 -5.35
CA ASP A 85 -3.66 3.93 -5.51
C ASP A 85 -4.87 4.26 -4.62
N ILE A 86 -5.78 3.30 -4.48
CA ILE A 86 -6.95 3.39 -3.60
C ILE A 86 -7.19 2.03 -2.97
N SER A 87 -7.38 2.01 -1.65
CA SER A 87 -7.67 0.80 -0.89
C SER A 87 -8.91 0.96 -0.02
N PHE A 88 -9.67 -0.12 0.18
CA PHE A 88 -10.72 -0.19 1.20
C PHE A 88 -10.43 -1.31 2.20
N VAL A 89 -10.64 -1.00 3.47
CA VAL A 89 -10.62 -1.98 4.57
C VAL A 89 -11.90 -1.86 5.37
N SER A 90 -12.57 -2.99 5.53
CA SER A 90 -13.83 -3.12 6.26
C SER A 90 -13.66 -2.85 7.75
N LYS A 91 -14.73 -2.33 8.35
CA LYS A 91 -14.79 -2.02 9.77
C LYS A 91 -14.49 -3.23 10.65
N GLU A 92 -14.99 -4.41 10.28
CA GLU A 92 -14.72 -5.65 11.01
C GLU A 92 -13.22 -5.96 11.06
N ARG A 93 -12.53 -5.83 9.94
CA ARG A 93 -11.08 -6.05 9.88
C ARG A 93 -10.32 -5.00 10.66
N LEU A 94 -10.69 -3.72 10.56
CA LEU A 94 -10.07 -2.68 11.38
C LEU A 94 -10.18 -2.98 12.88
N VAL A 95 -11.35 -3.43 13.35
CA VAL A 95 -11.55 -3.80 14.75
C VAL A 95 -10.71 -5.02 15.12
N ARG A 96 -10.73 -6.06 14.30
CA ARG A 96 -9.97 -7.30 14.53
C ARG A 96 -8.47 -7.04 14.61
N GLU A 97 -7.94 -6.20 13.73
CA GLU A 97 -6.51 -5.84 13.70
C GLU A 97 -6.15 -4.70 14.68
N GLY A 98 -7.12 -4.18 15.45
CA GLY A 98 -6.92 -3.14 16.46
C GLY A 98 -6.57 -1.75 15.90
N PHE A 99 -6.97 -1.46 14.67
CA PHE A 99 -6.73 -0.17 14.01
C PHE A 99 -7.66 0.92 14.54
N ARG A 100 -7.07 2.08 14.81
CA ARG A 100 -7.73 3.30 15.28
C ARG A 100 -7.29 4.47 14.38
N PRO A 101 -7.99 5.61 14.38
CA PRO A 101 -7.58 6.78 13.60
C PRO A 101 -6.15 7.28 13.86
N SER A 102 -5.58 6.98 15.03
CA SER A 102 -4.21 7.37 15.41
C SER A 102 -3.15 6.30 15.18
N THR A 103 -3.52 5.13 14.62
CA THR A 103 -2.57 4.04 14.36
C THR A 103 -1.55 4.45 13.29
N ARG A 104 -0.25 4.26 13.58
CA ARG A 104 0.88 4.63 12.71
C ARG A 104 1.77 3.42 12.41
N ARG A 105 1.29 2.53 11.56
CA ARG A 105 2.02 1.35 11.04
C ARG A 105 1.36 0.88 9.74
N PHE A 106 2.02 0.01 9.00
CA PHE A 106 1.39 -0.65 7.85
C PHE A 106 0.22 -1.51 8.28
N PHE A 107 -0.73 -1.68 7.37
CA PHE A 107 -1.85 -2.56 7.58
C PHE A 107 -1.41 -4.03 7.40
N PRO A 108 -1.72 -4.94 8.34
CA PRO A 108 -1.34 -6.34 8.23
C PRO A 108 -2.26 -7.07 7.23
N GLY A 109 -1.67 -7.62 6.18
CA GLY A 109 -2.38 -8.32 5.11
C GLY A 109 -2.86 -7.40 4.00
N ALA A 110 -3.56 -7.98 3.01
CA ALA A 110 -4.11 -7.25 1.86
C ALA A 110 -5.34 -6.40 2.24
N PRO A 111 -5.69 -5.34 1.50
CA PRO A 111 -6.97 -4.66 1.64
C PRO A 111 -8.14 -5.58 1.21
N ASP A 112 -9.37 -5.19 1.52
CA ASP A 112 -10.57 -5.88 1.02
C ASP A 112 -10.86 -5.54 -0.44
N LEU A 113 -10.42 -4.35 -0.88
CA LEU A 113 -10.41 -3.92 -2.28
C LEU A 113 -9.16 -3.08 -2.52
N ALA A 114 -8.46 -3.36 -3.62
CA ALA A 114 -7.39 -2.52 -4.17
C ALA A 114 -7.81 -2.04 -5.57
N VAL A 115 -7.55 -0.76 -5.86
CA VAL A 115 -7.76 -0.16 -7.18
C VAL A 115 -6.44 0.46 -7.62
N GLU A 116 -6.01 0.14 -8.83
CA GLU A 116 -4.81 0.70 -9.47
C GLU A 116 -5.22 1.46 -10.72
N ILE A 117 -4.68 2.67 -10.89
CA ILE A 117 -4.89 3.50 -12.07
C ILE A 117 -3.63 3.40 -12.91
N LEU A 118 -3.79 2.83 -14.11
CA LEU A 118 -2.67 2.63 -15.01
C LEU A 118 -2.09 3.98 -15.45
N SER A 119 -0.81 4.18 -15.18
CA SER A 119 0.02 5.22 -15.80
C SER A 119 0.77 4.64 -17.01
N PRO A 120 1.07 5.46 -18.04
CA PRO A 120 1.89 5.05 -19.19
C PRO A 120 3.29 4.52 -18.84
#